data_AF-A0A374JT12-F1
#
_entry.id   AF-A0A374JT12-F1
#
_cell.length_a   1.000
_cell.length_b   1.000
_cell.length_c   1.000
_cell.angle_alpha   90.00
_cell.angle_beta   90.00
_cell.angle_gamma   90.00
#
_symmetry.space_group_name_H-M   'P 1'
#
loop_
_entity.id
_entity.type
_entity.pdbx_description
1 polymer ?
#
loop_
_entity_poly.entity_id
_entity_poly.type
_entity_poly.pdbx_seq_one_letter_code
_entity_poly.pdbx_strand_id
1 'polypeptide(L)'
;MENKRAGYTREECCQMLLDAYISLGRYPKKSDFTPEQVGWIKSYLGPWPRALEACGILPDRSAERAEAKKHKRIASKRKMTQYKLAKQNGKTE
;
A
#
# COMPACT_ATOMS: atom_id res chain seq x y z
N MET A 1 -15.26 30.79 -3.86
CA MET A 1 -14.82 30.05 -5.06
C MET A 1 -13.51 29.39 -4.70
N GLU A 2 -13.47 28.06 -4.67
CA GLU A 2 -12.30 27.29 -4.23
C GLU A 2 -11.08 27.63 -5.09
N ASN A 3 -10.00 28.03 -4.42
CA ASN A 3 -8.69 28.24 -5.00
C ASN A 3 -8.11 26.86 -5.35
N LYS A 4 -8.50 26.31 -6.51
CA LYS A 4 -7.93 25.07 -7.04
C LYS A 4 -6.46 25.33 -7.37
N ARG A 5 -5.57 24.77 -6.55
CA ARG A 5 -4.16 24.58 -6.93
C ARG A 5 -4.11 23.79 -8.24
N ALA A 6 -3.06 23.98 -9.02
CA ALA A 6 -2.85 23.36 -10.35
C ALA A 6 -2.60 21.83 -10.31
N GLY A 7 -3.27 21.10 -9.42
CA GLY A 7 -3.14 19.66 -9.24
C GLY A 7 -4.38 19.08 -8.54
N TYR A 8 -4.58 17.78 -8.73
CA TYR A 8 -5.68 17.05 -8.11
C TYR A 8 -5.48 16.89 -6.59
N THR A 9 -6.56 16.93 -5.82
CA THR A 9 -6.52 16.52 -4.41
C THR A 9 -6.54 15.00 -4.28
N ARG A 10 -6.31 14.51 -3.05
CA ARG A 10 -6.42 13.08 -2.74
C ARG A 10 -7.84 12.56 -3.02
N GLU A 11 -8.85 13.35 -2.70
CA GLU A 11 -10.27 13.04 -2.86
C GLU A 11 -10.64 12.99 -4.34
N GLU A 12 -10.18 13.97 -5.13
CA GLU A 12 -10.43 13.97 -6.58
C GLU A 12 -9.75 12.79 -7.28
N CYS A 13 -8.53 12.41 -6.87
CA CYS A 13 -7.88 11.19 -7.38
C CYS A 13 -8.70 9.94 -7.06
N CYS A 14 -9.35 9.91 -5.90
CA CYS A 14 -10.17 8.79 -5.49
C CYS A 14 -11.49 8.72 -6.24
N GLN A 15 -12.13 9.88 -6.44
CA GLN A 15 -13.32 10.01 -7.26
C GLN A 15 -13.05 9.57 -8.70
N MET A 16 -11.91 9.96 -9.28
CA MET A 16 -11.49 9.54 -10.62
C MET A 16 -11.41 8.01 -10.76
N LEU A 17 -10.93 7.31 -9.73
CA LEU A 17 -10.91 5.84 -9.72
C LEU A 17 -12.31 5.24 -9.59
N LEU A 18 -13.16 5.81 -8.74
CA LEU A 18 -14.55 5.36 -8.55
C LEU A 18 -15.39 5.53 -9.81
N ASP A 19 -15.29 6.69 -10.45
CA ASP A 19 -16.00 7.00 -11.70
C ASP A 19 -15.60 6.03 -12.80
N ALA A 20 -14.30 5.74 -12.93
CA ALA A 20 -13.80 4.74 -13.88
C ALA A 20 -14.30 3.33 -13.53
N TYR A 21 -14.32 2.95 -12.25
CA TYR A 21 -14.83 1.65 -11.81
C TYR A 21 -16.30 1.45 -12.17
N ILE A 22 -17.13 2.46 -11.89
CA ILE A 22 -18.57 2.46 -12.20
C ILE A 22 -18.77 2.41 -13.73
N SER A 23 -18.07 3.28 -14.47
CA SER A 23 -18.24 3.41 -15.92
C SER A 23 -17.78 2.18 -16.70
N LEU A 24 -16.71 1.53 -16.25
CA LEU A 24 -16.14 0.36 -16.94
C LEU A 24 -16.83 -0.96 -16.53
N GLY A 25 -17.52 -1.00 -15.39
CA GLY A 25 -18.08 -2.24 -14.81
C GLY A 25 -17.01 -3.28 -14.45
N ARG A 26 -15.74 -2.85 -14.36
CA ARG A 26 -14.58 -3.68 -14.01
C ARG A 26 -13.56 -2.84 -13.25
N TYR A 27 -12.59 -3.49 -12.62
CA TYR A 27 -11.51 -2.78 -11.95
C TYR A 27 -10.71 -1.90 -12.92
N PRO A 28 -10.50 -0.61 -12.56
CA PRO A 28 -9.69 0.30 -13.36
C PRO A 28 -8.22 -0.13 -13.35
N LYS A 29 -7.64 -0.19 -14.55
CA LYS A 29 -6.23 -0.46 -14.82
C LYS A 29 -5.51 0.86 -15.07
N LYS A 30 -4.19 0.87 -14.89
CA LYS A 30 -3.36 2.07 -15.15
C LYS A 30 -3.51 2.60 -16.58
N SER A 31 -3.71 1.70 -17.55
CA SER A 31 -3.90 2.03 -18.96
C SER A 31 -5.22 2.73 -19.27
N ASP A 32 -6.16 2.76 -18.32
CA ASP A 32 -7.43 3.46 -18.46
C ASP A 32 -7.28 4.98 -18.17
N PHE A 33 -6.07 5.44 -17.82
CA PHE A 33 -5.76 6.83 -17.42
C PHE A 33 -4.53 7.35 -18.16
N THR A 34 -4.39 8.69 -18.21
CA THR A 34 -3.19 9.32 -18.76
C THR A 34 -1.99 9.14 -17.81
N PRO A 35 -0.74 9.22 -18.30
CA PRO A 35 0.45 9.13 -17.45
C PRO A 35 0.46 10.14 -16.28
N GLU A 36 -0.06 11.34 -16.51
CA GLU A 36 -0.16 12.41 -15.51
C GLU A 36 -1.15 12.02 -14.40
N GLN A 37 -2.33 11.52 -14.79
CA GLN A 37 -3.35 11.01 -13.86
C GLN A 37 -2.81 9.86 -13.02
N VAL A 38 -2.12 8.90 -13.66
CA VAL A 38 -1.45 7.80 -12.94
C VAL A 38 -0.40 8.34 -11.96
N GLY A 39 0.31 9.41 -12.33
CA GLY A 39 1.23 10.13 -11.46
C GLY A 39 0.56 10.67 -10.20
N TRP A 40 -0.53 11.44 -10.36
CA TRP A 40 -1.28 12.01 -9.24
C TRP A 40 -1.91 10.95 -8.35
N ILE A 41 -2.59 9.96 -8.94
CA ILE A 41 -3.21 8.85 -8.19
C ILE A 41 -2.15 8.17 -7.32
N LYS A 42 -0.97 7.88 -7.88
CA LYS A 42 0.10 7.25 -7.12
C LYS A 42 0.70 8.14 -6.05
N SER A 43 0.84 9.45 -6.29
CA SER A 43 1.42 10.36 -5.29
C SER A 43 0.53 10.50 -4.06
N TYR A 44 -0.80 10.50 -4.24
CA TYR A 44 -1.74 10.70 -3.14
C TYR A 44 -2.22 9.40 -2.48
N LEU A 45 -2.44 8.34 -3.26
CA LEU A 45 -3.07 7.10 -2.80
C LEU A 45 -2.08 5.93 -2.70
N GLY A 46 -0.84 6.14 -3.16
CA GLY A 46 0.21 5.13 -3.14
C GLY A 46 0.16 4.16 -4.34
N PRO A 47 0.84 3.00 -4.24
CA PRO A 47 0.85 2.00 -5.30
C PRO A 47 -0.56 1.60 -5.74
N TRP A 48 -0.75 1.35 -7.04
CA TRP A 48 -2.07 1.12 -7.66
C TRP A 48 -3.02 0.20 -6.87
N PRO A 49 -2.61 -1.00 -6.39
CA PRO A 49 -3.52 -1.84 -5.61
C PRO A 49 -3.99 -1.15 -4.31
N ARG A 50 -3.09 -0.42 -3.63
CA ARG A 50 -3.43 0.36 -2.43
C ARG A 50 -4.30 1.56 -2.74
N ALA A 51 -4.17 2.14 -3.94
CA ALA A 51 -5.05 3.21 -4.36
C ALA A 51 -6.50 2.72 -4.53
N LEU A 52 -6.69 1.52 -5.10
CA LEU A 52 -8.00 0.89 -5.19
C LEU A 52 -8.56 0.51 -3.81
N GLU A 53 -7.73 0.00 -2.90
CA GLU A 53 -8.12 -0.26 -1.51
C GLU A 53 -8.52 1.03 -0.77
N ALA A 54 -7.73 2.09 -0.93
CA ALA A 54 -7.96 3.39 -0.30
C ALA A 54 -9.26 4.06 -0.76
N CYS A 55 -9.76 3.67 -1.94
CA CYS A 55 -11.02 4.13 -2.50
C CYS A 55 -12.19 3.17 -2.31
N GLY A 56 -11.99 2.08 -1.55
CA GLY A 56 -13.03 1.08 -1.29
C GLY A 56 -13.42 0.25 -2.52
N ILE A 57 -12.64 0.34 -3.61
CA ILE A 57 -12.84 -0.48 -4.81
C ILE A 57 -12.36 -1.92 -4.55
N LEU A 58 -11.23 -2.07 -3.84
CA LEU A 58 -10.75 -3.35 -3.34
C LEU A 58 -10.94 -3.46 -1.82
N PRO A 59 -11.07 -4.68 -1.28
CA PRO A 59 -11.12 -4.88 0.17
C PRO A 59 -9.80 -4.44 0.81
N ASP A 60 -9.88 -3.69 1.91
CA ASP A 60 -8.69 -3.24 2.64
C ASP A 60 -7.97 -4.43 3.31
N ARG A 61 -6.71 -4.65 2.91
CA ARG A 61 -5.81 -5.68 3.48
C ARG A 61 -4.68 -5.09 4.32
N SER A 62 -4.82 -3.85 4.78
CA SER A 62 -3.84 -3.15 5.62
C SER A 62 -3.49 -3.94 6.88
N ALA A 63 -4.50 -4.48 7.57
CA ALA A 63 -4.34 -5.26 8.80
C ALA A 63 -3.57 -6.57 8.56
N GLU A 64 -3.93 -7.35 7.53
CA GLU A 64 -3.25 -8.60 7.18
C GLU A 64 -1.76 -8.35 6.90
N ARG A 65 -1.45 -7.29 6.13
CA ARG A 65 -0.06 -6.91 5.83
C ARG A 65 0.71 -6.48 7.08
N ALA A 66 0.05 -5.76 7.99
CA ALA A 66 0.65 -5.34 9.25
C ALA A 66 1.00 -6.56 10.12
N GLU A 67 0.11 -7.54 10.21
CA GLU A 67 0.35 -8.77 10.96
C GLU A 67 1.45 -9.61 10.31
N ALA A 68 1.47 -9.76 8.98
CA ALA A 68 2.54 -10.45 8.28
C ALA A 68 3.93 -9.80 8.53
N LYS A 69 4.00 -8.47 8.54
CA LYS A 69 5.24 -7.74 8.86
C LYS A 69 5.66 -7.98 10.32
N LYS A 70 4.71 -8.01 11.25
CA LYS A 70 4.94 -8.31 12.67
C LYS A 70 5.46 -9.73 12.86
N HIS A 71 4.85 -10.73 12.21
CA HIS A 71 5.30 -12.12 12.24
C HIS A 71 6.74 -12.26 11.72
N LYS A 72 7.08 -11.66 10.58
CA LYS A 72 8.45 -11.64 10.07
C LYS A 72 9.43 -11.04 11.09
N ARG A 73 9.07 -9.91 11.70
CA ARG A 73 9.91 -9.26 12.73
C ARG A 73 10.14 -10.16 13.94
N ILE A 74 9.10 -10.85 14.42
CA ILE A 74 9.21 -11.79 15.54
C ILE A 74 10.14 -12.95 15.17
N ALA A 75 9.98 -13.54 13.98
CA ALA A 75 10.82 -14.63 13.50
C ALA A 75 12.30 -14.22 13.39
N SER A 76 12.59 -13.05 12.82
CA SER A 76 13.96 -12.52 12.75
C SER A 76 14.57 -12.32 14.14
N LYS A 77 13.80 -11.78 15.09
CA LYS A 77 14.27 -11.64 16.48
C LYS A 77 14.55 -12.98 17.12
N ARG A 78 13.66 -13.98 16.98
CA ARG A 78 13.86 -15.34 17.49
C ARG A 78 15.15 -15.96 16.95
N LYS A 79 15.38 -15.87 15.63
CA LYS A 79 16.61 -16.37 14.99
C LYS A 79 17.87 -15.70 15.56
N MET A 80 17.86 -14.38 15.71
CA MET A 80 19.00 -13.65 16.28
C MET A 80 19.27 -14.01 17.74
N THR A 81 18.22 -14.18 18.54
CA THR A 81 18.35 -14.62 19.94
C THR A 81 18.95 -16.03 20.00
N GLN A 82 18.46 -16.98 19.19
CA GLN A 82 19.02 -18.33 19.12
C GLN A 82 20.49 -18.33 18.73
N TYR A 83 20.86 -17.55 17.71
CA TYR A 83 22.27 -17.40 17.30
C TYR A 83 23.16 -16.87 18.43
N LYS A 84 22.70 -15.86 19.17
CA LYS A 84 23.46 -15.31 20.31
C LYS A 84 23.65 -16.34 21.42
N LEU A 85 22.60 -17.09 21.77
CA LEU A 85 22.66 -18.15 22.78
C LEU A 85 23.64 -19.26 22.37
N ALA A 86 23.57 -19.73 21.13
CA ALA A 86 24.49 -20.75 20.62
C ALA A 86 25.95 -20.29 20.66
N LYS A 87 26.21 -19.04 20.26
CA LYS A 87 27.57 -18.44 20.33
C LYS A 87 28.06 -18.26 21.77
N GLN A 88 27.18 -17.98 22.72
CA GLN A 88 27.55 -17.86 24.12
C GLN A 88 27.90 -19.24 24.69
N ASN A 89 27.07 -20.25 24.43
CA ASN A 89 27.30 -21.61 24.92
C ASN A 89 28.62 -22.19 24.38
N GLY A 90 28.92 -22.06 23.09
CA GLY A 90 30.18 -22.55 22.51
C GLY A 90 31.44 -21.74 22.84
N LYS A 91 31.36 -20.71 23.70
CA LYS A 91 32.52 -20.04 24.32
C LYS A 91 32.78 -20.53 25.75
N THR A 92 31.84 -21.29 26.31
CA THR A 92 31.88 -21.78 27.70
C THR A 92 32.36 -23.23 27.77
N GLU A 93 32.65 -23.84 26.62
CA GLU A 93 33.34 -25.12 26.42
C GLU A 93 34.74 -24.87 25.86
#